data_AF-A0A949X1F5-F1
#
_entry.id   AF-A0A949X1F5-F1
#
_cell.length_a   1.000
_cell.length_b   1.000
_cell.length_c   1.000
_cell.angle_alpha   90.00
_cell.angle_beta   90.00
_cell.angle_gamma   90.00
#
_symmetry.space_group_name_H-M   'P 1'
#
loop_
_entity.id
_entity.type
_entity.pdbx_description
1 polymer ?
#
loop_
_entity_poly.entity_id
_entity_poly.type
_entity_poly.pdbx_seq_one_letter_code
_entity_poly.pdbx_strand_id
1 'polypeptide(L)'
;MLRKFFRDIFPNIIPAKAHSVIDYAHVGGNLVAAAIMRKNNPAAANAAIGLAVAGLLNAVLTEYPFGLFRLYSFRAHGVVDYGIVAATEMIPKMFKFADEREARYFRVLAAGELLIVELSDYGDVSGSVRARNQHG
;
A
#
# COMPACT_ATOMS: atom_id res chain seq x y z
N MET A 1 -21.14 7.32 -6.04
CA MET A 1 -21.20 8.69 -6.59
C MET A 1 -19.86 9.42 -6.38
N LEU A 2 -19.33 9.47 -5.16
CA LEU A 2 -18.03 10.10 -4.84
C LEU A 2 -16.83 9.54 -5.65
N ARG A 3 -16.69 8.21 -5.73
CA ARG A 3 -15.62 7.54 -6.50
C ARG A 3 -15.71 7.73 -8.02
N LYS A 4 -16.87 8.11 -8.56
CA LYS A 4 -17.01 8.44 -9.99
C LYS A 4 -16.51 9.87 -10.23
N PHE A 5 -17.02 10.81 -9.44
CA PHE A 5 -16.57 12.20 -9.42
C PHE A 5 -15.05 12.34 -9.25
N PHE A 6 -14.45 11.60 -8.32
CA PHE A 6 -12.99 11.64 -8.12
C PHE A 6 -12.21 11.14 -9.33
N ARG A 7 -12.66 10.07 -9.99
CA ARG A 7 -12.02 9.53 -11.22
C ARG A 7 -12.18 10.42 -12.44
N ASP A 8 -13.26 11.21 -12.49
CA ASP A 8 -13.49 12.19 -13.55
C ASP A 8 -12.51 13.39 -13.44
N ILE A 9 -11.98 13.66 -12.24
CA ILE A 9 -11.03 14.76 -11.96
C ILE A 9 -9.57 14.25 -11.87
N PHE A 10 -9.37 13.09 -11.28
CA PHE A 10 -8.08 12.43 -11.10
C PHE A 10 -8.07 11.11 -11.89
N PRO A 11 -7.56 11.13 -13.14
CA PRO A 11 -7.53 9.93 -13.95
C PRO A 11 -6.70 8.81 -13.28
N ASN A 12 -7.04 7.56 -13.58
CA ASN A 12 -6.23 6.40 -13.22
C ASN A 12 -4.87 6.49 -13.94
N ILE A 13 -3.86 7.10 -13.32
CA ILE A 13 -2.59 7.46 -13.96
C ILE A 13 -1.40 6.66 -13.43
N ILE A 14 -1.55 5.92 -12.33
CA ILE A 14 -0.49 5.05 -11.81
C ILE A 14 -0.70 3.65 -12.40
N PRO A 15 0.04 3.26 -13.46
CA PRO A 15 -0.05 1.91 -14.02
C PRO A 15 0.51 0.86 -13.04
N ALA A 16 0.17 -0.40 -13.27
CA ALA A 16 0.55 -1.51 -12.39
C ALA A 16 2.06 -1.60 -12.15
N LYS A 17 2.87 -1.29 -13.18
CA LYS A 17 4.33 -1.23 -13.05
C LYS A 17 4.78 -0.14 -12.08
N ALA A 18 4.22 1.06 -12.16
CA ALA A 18 4.59 2.16 -11.27
C ALA A 18 4.15 1.86 -9.83
N HIS A 19 2.94 1.35 -9.66
CA HIS A 19 2.42 0.94 -8.35
C HIS A 19 3.32 -0.10 -7.67
N SER A 20 3.70 -1.16 -8.40
CA SER A 20 4.57 -2.20 -7.84
C SER A 20 5.93 -1.67 -7.34
N VAL A 21 6.49 -0.63 -7.98
CA VAL A 21 7.73 0.02 -7.51
C VAL A 21 7.46 0.82 -6.23
N ILE A 22 6.32 1.51 -6.17
CA ILE A 22 5.88 2.26 -5.00
C ILE A 22 5.71 1.31 -3.80
N ASP A 23 5.19 0.10 -3.99
CA ASP A 23 5.03 -0.87 -2.89
C ASP A 23 6.36 -1.28 -2.29
N TYR A 24 7.36 -1.60 -3.12
CA TYR A 24 8.69 -1.92 -2.60
C TYR A 24 9.36 -0.72 -1.93
N ALA A 25 9.15 0.49 -2.44
CA ALA A 25 9.61 1.71 -1.78
C ALA A 25 8.90 1.94 -0.44
N HIS A 26 7.59 1.66 -0.36
CA HIS A 26 6.79 1.73 0.85
C HIS A 26 7.30 0.74 1.91
N VAL A 27 7.58 -0.50 1.53
CA VAL A 27 8.20 -1.52 2.41
C VAL A 27 9.53 -1.01 2.96
N GLY A 28 10.43 -0.55 2.09
CA GLY A 28 11.73 0.00 2.50
C GLY A 28 11.60 1.21 3.41
N GLY A 29 10.70 2.14 3.08
CA GLY A 29 10.42 3.34 3.87
C GLY A 29 9.94 3.01 5.28
N ASN A 30 9.05 2.03 5.43
CA ASN A 30 8.58 1.58 6.74
C ASN A 30 9.67 0.90 7.57
N LEU A 31 10.56 0.12 6.95
CA LEU A 31 11.70 -0.47 7.66
C LEU A 31 12.69 0.60 8.16
N VAL A 32 12.95 1.62 7.35
CA VAL A 32 13.76 2.78 7.76
C VAL A 32 13.07 3.55 8.89
N ALA A 33 11.78 3.82 8.76
CA ALA A 33 11.00 4.50 9.78
C ALA A 33 11.02 3.72 11.10
N ALA A 34 10.87 2.39 11.04
CA ALA A 34 10.98 1.52 12.20
C ALA A 34 12.35 1.62 12.88
N ALA A 35 13.44 1.60 12.11
CA ALA A 35 14.79 1.75 12.65
C ALA A 35 14.97 3.09 13.38
N ILE A 36 14.43 4.19 12.83
CA ILE A 36 14.47 5.52 13.44
C ILE A 36 13.66 5.55 14.74
N MET A 37 12.44 5.00 14.73
CA MET A 37 11.52 5.04 15.87
C MET A 37 11.91 4.07 16.99
N ARG A 38 12.71 3.04 16.71
CA ARG A 38 12.99 1.90 17.61
C ARG A 38 13.39 2.29 19.03
N LYS A 39 14.19 3.34 19.18
CA LYS A 39 14.71 3.78 20.49
C LYS A 39 13.69 4.59 21.30
N ASN A 40 12.90 5.42 20.63
CA ASN A 40 12.01 6.38 21.29
C ASN A 40 10.61 5.80 21.49
N ASN A 41 10.10 5.08 20.49
CA ASN A 41 8.80 4.43 20.53
C ASN A 41 8.87 3.04 19.85
N PRO A 42 9.16 1.99 20.65
CA PRO A 42 9.21 0.62 20.15
C PRO A 42 7.87 0.11 19.59
N ALA A 43 6.74 0.62 20.08
CA ALA A 43 5.41 0.24 19.59
C ALA A 43 5.19 0.75 18.16
N ALA A 44 5.50 2.02 17.90
CA ALA A 44 5.49 2.60 16.56
C ALA A 44 6.47 1.89 15.62
N ALA A 45 7.67 1.54 16.10
CA ALA A 45 8.63 0.78 15.30
C ALA A 45 8.10 -0.61 14.90
N ASN A 46 7.50 -1.35 15.84
CA ASN A 46 6.90 -2.64 15.55
C ASN A 46 5.70 -2.52 14.62
N ALA A 47 4.89 -1.46 14.76
CA ALA A 47 3.77 -1.20 13.86
C ALA A 47 4.24 -0.91 12.43
N ALA A 48 5.29 -0.11 12.25
CA ALA A 48 5.90 0.14 10.93
C ALA A 48 6.49 -1.15 10.31
N ILE A 49 7.14 -2.01 11.11
CA ILE A 49 7.56 -3.35 10.63
C ILE A 49 6.36 -4.18 10.19
N GLY A 50 5.26 -4.15 10.95
CA GLY A 50 4.01 -4.82 10.60
C GLY A 50 3.46 -4.38 9.25
N LEU A 51 3.44 -3.06 8.99
CA LEU A 51 3.05 -2.51 7.69
C LEU A 51 4.01 -2.92 6.57
N ALA A 52 5.33 -2.91 6.80
CA ALA A 52 6.30 -3.37 5.83
C ALA A 52 6.08 -4.84 5.45
N VAL A 53 5.78 -5.71 6.43
CA VAL A 53 5.47 -7.12 6.18
C VAL A 53 4.14 -7.27 5.42
N ALA A 54 3.09 -6.57 5.85
CA ALA A 54 1.78 -6.63 5.19
C ALA A 54 1.84 -6.14 3.74
N GLY A 55 2.49 -4.99 3.49
CA GLY A 55 2.70 -4.45 2.15
C GLY A 55 3.58 -5.35 1.29
N LEU A 56 4.65 -5.95 1.85
CA LEU A 56 5.48 -6.89 1.12
C LEU A 56 4.70 -8.14 0.72
N LEU A 57 3.91 -8.71 1.63
CA LEU A 57 3.03 -9.84 1.32
C LEU A 57 2.01 -9.47 0.26
N ASN A 58 1.40 -8.28 0.33
CA ASN A 58 0.48 -7.82 -0.70
C ASN A 58 1.18 -7.77 -2.07
N ALA A 59 2.37 -7.18 -2.11
CA ALA A 59 3.17 -7.01 -3.30
C ALA A 59 3.60 -8.33 -3.96
N VAL A 60 4.24 -9.22 -3.20
CA VAL A 60 4.80 -10.46 -3.76
C VAL A 60 3.73 -11.46 -4.19
N LEU A 61 2.54 -11.41 -3.58
CA LEU A 61 1.42 -12.29 -3.93
C LEU A 61 0.59 -11.76 -5.10
N THR A 62 0.81 -10.54 -5.58
CA THR A 62 0.01 -9.91 -6.64
C THR A 62 0.53 -10.25 -8.04
N GLU A 63 -0.38 -10.37 -9.02
CA GLU A 63 -0.03 -10.59 -10.44
C GLU A 63 0.24 -9.31 -11.25
N TYR A 64 1.04 -8.40 -10.73
CA TYR A 64 1.49 -7.22 -11.46
C TYR A 64 2.99 -7.33 -11.83
N PRO A 65 3.61 -6.34 -12.50
CA PRO A 65 5.07 -6.32 -12.64
C PRO A 65 5.76 -6.44 -11.28
N PHE A 66 6.86 -7.21 -11.20
CA PHE A 66 7.61 -7.47 -9.96
C PHE A 66 6.87 -8.26 -8.85
N GLY A 67 5.65 -8.76 -9.09
CA GLY A 67 5.02 -9.76 -8.26
C GLY A 67 5.64 -11.15 -8.46
N LEU A 68 5.86 -11.89 -7.36
CA LEU A 68 6.62 -13.14 -7.35
C LEU A 68 5.73 -14.38 -7.49
N PHE A 69 4.74 -14.51 -6.61
CA PHE A 69 3.87 -15.69 -6.52
C PHE A 69 2.58 -15.56 -7.33
N ARG A 70 2.15 -14.32 -7.62
CA ARG A 70 1.05 -14.01 -8.54
C ARG A 70 -0.26 -14.76 -8.25
N LEU A 71 -0.61 -14.83 -6.97
CA LEU A 71 -1.78 -15.55 -6.46
C LEU A 71 -3.10 -14.82 -6.72
N TYR A 72 -3.14 -13.49 -6.78
CA TYR A 72 -4.37 -12.72 -7.05
C TYR A 72 -4.14 -11.47 -7.89
N SER A 73 -5.23 -10.93 -8.45
CA SER A 73 -5.24 -9.83 -9.42
C SER A 73 -4.78 -8.51 -8.83
N PHE A 74 -4.24 -7.61 -9.67
CA PHE A 74 -3.95 -6.24 -9.23
C PHE A 74 -5.21 -5.51 -8.75
N ARG A 75 -6.38 -5.85 -9.30
CA ARG A 75 -7.67 -5.38 -8.76
C ARG A 75 -7.95 -5.87 -7.33
N ALA A 76 -7.59 -7.11 -7.00
CA ALA A 76 -7.72 -7.64 -5.64
C ALA A 76 -6.70 -7.01 -4.69
N HIS A 77 -5.47 -6.76 -5.15
CA HIS A 77 -4.45 -5.99 -4.42
C HIS A 77 -5.00 -4.62 -3.96
N GLY A 78 -5.66 -3.88 -4.85
CA GLY A 78 -6.27 -2.60 -4.48
C GLY A 78 -7.32 -2.67 -3.38
N VAL A 79 -8.05 -3.79 -3.27
CA VAL A 79 -8.99 -3.99 -2.14
C VAL A 79 -8.24 -4.14 -0.83
N VAL A 80 -7.09 -4.85 -0.86
CA VAL A 80 -6.21 -4.98 0.31
C VAL A 80 -5.61 -3.63 0.68
N ASP A 81 -5.20 -2.81 -0.29
CA ASP A 81 -4.62 -1.49 -0.01
C ASP A 81 -5.58 -0.57 0.75
N TYR A 82 -6.86 -0.54 0.38
CA TYR A 82 -7.85 0.22 1.16
C TYR A 82 -7.94 -0.24 2.62
N GLY A 83 -7.80 -1.56 2.85
CA GLY A 83 -7.73 -2.13 4.19
C GLY A 83 -6.46 -1.69 4.94
N ILE A 84 -5.31 -1.69 4.25
CA ILE A 84 -4.03 -1.22 4.80
C ILE A 84 -4.11 0.26 5.15
N VAL A 85 -4.60 1.13 4.26
CA VAL A 85 -4.81 2.57 4.52
C VAL A 85 -5.63 2.79 5.81
N ALA A 86 -6.76 2.10 5.93
CA ALA A 86 -7.62 2.22 7.10
C ALA A 86 -6.92 1.74 8.38
N ALA A 87 -6.18 0.63 8.30
CA ALA A 87 -5.40 0.12 9.42
C ALA A 87 -4.27 1.10 9.81
N THR A 88 -3.53 1.63 8.84
CA THR A 88 -2.45 2.61 9.04
C THR A 88 -2.93 3.83 9.81
N GLU A 89 -4.08 4.41 9.44
CA GLU A 89 -4.66 5.56 10.15
C GLU A 89 -5.06 5.21 11.60
N MET A 90 -5.52 3.99 11.85
CA MET A 90 -5.95 3.54 13.18
C MET A 90 -4.80 3.11 14.10
N ILE A 91 -3.64 2.72 13.54
CA ILE A 91 -2.49 2.20 14.29
C ILE A 91 -2.12 3.05 15.52
N PRO A 92 -1.97 4.39 15.43
CA PRO A 92 -1.58 5.18 16.61
C PRO A 92 -2.55 5.05 17.78
N LYS A 93 -3.86 4.92 17.50
CA LYS A 93 -4.88 4.70 18.53
C LYS A 93 -4.83 3.27 19.07
N MET A 94 -4.77 2.28 18.20
CA MET A 94 -4.76 0.86 18.59
C MET A 94 -3.54 0.49 19.45
N PHE A 95 -2.40 1.10 19.17
CA PHE A 95 -1.13 0.85 19.85
C PHE A 95 -0.80 1.91 20.92
N LYS A 96 -1.75 2.79 21.25
CA LYS A 96 -1.68 3.76 22.36
C LYS A 96 -0.54 4.79 22.27
N PHE A 97 -0.20 5.22 21.06
CA PHE A 97 0.78 6.28 20.81
C PHE A 97 0.20 7.47 20.03
N ALA A 98 -1.13 7.64 20.01
CA ALA A 98 -1.84 8.64 19.19
C ALA A 98 -1.44 10.11 19.49
N ASP A 99 -0.98 10.38 20.71
CA ASP A 99 -0.54 11.70 21.19
C ASP A 99 0.98 11.88 21.11
N GLU A 100 1.71 10.87 20.60
CA GLU A 100 3.16 10.93 20.41
C GLU A 100 3.53 11.47 19.02
N ARG A 101 4.78 11.92 18.87
CA ARG A 101 5.27 12.53 17.62
C ARG A 101 5.21 11.54 16.46
N GLU A 102 5.44 10.27 16.72
CA GLU A 102 5.44 9.16 15.78
C GLU A 102 4.07 8.93 15.14
N ALA A 103 2.96 9.30 15.81
CA ALA A 103 1.62 9.22 15.22
C ALA A 103 1.51 10.00 13.91
N ARG A 104 2.26 11.09 13.76
CA ARG A 104 2.27 11.90 12.52
C ARG A 104 2.77 11.08 11.31
N TYR A 105 3.72 10.18 11.51
CA TYR A 105 4.23 9.32 10.43
C TYR A 105 3.09 8.50 9.82
N PHE A 106 2.33 7.80 10.66
CA PHE A 106 1.23 6.94 10.22
C PHE A 106 0.09 7.72 9.55
N ARG A 107 -0.28 8.90 10.09
CA ARG A 107 -1.31 9.75 9.47
C ARG A 107 -0.91 10.24 8.08
N VAL A 108 0.35 10.66 7.93
CA VAL A 108 0.88 11.09 6.62
C VAL A 108 1.00 9.91 5.67
N LEU A 109 1.44 8.75 6.17
CA LEU A 109 1.56 7.53 5.39
C LEU A 109 0.18 7.09 4.86
N ALA A 110 -0.85 7.02 5.71
CA ALA A 110 -2.21 6.67 5.32
C ALA A 110 -2.79 7.62 4.27
N ALA A 111 -2.55 8.93 4.42
CA ALA A 111 -2.97 9.91 3.42
C ALA A 111 -2.25 9.72 2.07
N GLY A 112 -0.94 9.44 2.10
CA GLY A 112 -0.15 9.15 0.90
C GLY A 112 -0.58 7.85 0.21
N GLU A 113 -0.78 6.78 0.97
CA GLU A 113 -1.30 5.50 0.49
C GLU A 113 -2.68 5.69 -0.15
N LEU A 114 -3.60 6.41 0.49
CA LEU A 114 -4.93 6.68 -0.08
C LEU A 114 -4.84 7.39 -1.43
N LEU A 115 -3.95 8.37 -1.56
CA LEU A 115 -3.72 9.04 -2.85
C LEU A 115 -3.20 8.07 -3.92
N ILE A 116 -2.26 7.19 -3.56
CA ILE A 116 -1.76 6.17 -4.48
C ILE A 116 -2.90 5.23 -4.92
N VAL A 117 -3.70 4.74 -3.97
CA VAL A 117 -4.83 3.84 -4.24
C VAL A 117 -5.85 4.50 -5.17
N GLU A 118 -6.25 5.74 -4.91
CA GLU A 118 -7.23 6.44 -5.75
C GLU A 118 -6.70 6.75 -7.16
N LEU A 119 -5.39 6.96 -7.33
CA LEU A 119 -4.76 7.27 -8.62
C LEU A 119 -4.35 6.02 -9.42
N SER A 120 -4.51 4.83 -8.85
CA SER A 120 -4.03 3.59 -9.46
C SER A 120 -4.97 3.00 -10.50
N ASP A 121 -4.40 2.62 -11.65
CA ASP A 121 -5.12 1.91 -12.69
C ASP A 121 -5.18 0.42 -12.40
N TYR A 122 -6.08 0.02 -11.52
CA TYR A 122 -6.37 -1.39 -11.23
C TYR A 122 -7.01 -2.15 -12.41
N GLY A 123 -7.19 -1.51 -13.57
CA GLY A 123 -7.53 -2.14 -14.84
C GLY A 123 -6.31 -2.57 -15.67
N ASP A 124 -5.11 -2.08 -15.33
CA ASP A 124 -3.88 -2.41 -16.04
C ASP A 124 -3.49 -3.89 -15.81
N VAL A 125 -3.43 -4.65 -16.90
CA VAL A 125 -3.09 -6.08 -16.91
C VAL A 125 -1.66 -6.36 -17.36
N SER A 126 -0.80 -5.35 -17.48
CA SER A 126 0.57 -5.45 -18.01
C SER A 126 1.48 -6.47 -17.28
N GLY A 127 1.13 -6.90 -16.07
CA GLY A 127 1.81 -7.97 -15.33
C GLY A 127 1.04 -9.30 -15.22
N SER A 128 -0.22 -9.35 -15.66
CA SER A 128 -1.10 -10.48 -15.41
C SER A 128 -0.68 -11.73 -16.18
N VAL A 129 -0.55 -12.84 -15.48
CA VAL A 129 -0.39 -14.16 -16.13
C VAL A 129 -1.75 -14.64 -16.64
N ARG A 130 -2.83 -14.37 -15.90
CA ARG A 130 -4.19 -14.76 -16.27
C ARG A 130 -4.65 -14.13 -17.59
N ALA A 131 -4.43 -12.83 -17.77
CA ALA A 131 -4.79 -12.13 -19.00
C ALA A 131 -4.01 -12.65 -20.22
N ARG A 132 -2.73 -13.04 -20.03
CA ARG A 132 -1.92 -13.63 -21.11
C ARG A 132 -2.46 -15.00 -21.56
N ASN A 133 -2.92 -15.82 -20.62
CA ASN A 133 -3.42 -17.17 -20.92
C ASN A 133 -4.83 -17.20 -21.53
N GLN A 134 -5.57 -16.09 -21.53
CA GLN A 134 -6.91 -15.98 -22.14
C GLN A 134 -6.87 -15.51 -23.60
N HIS A 135 -5.71 -15.07 -24.08
CA HIS A 135 -5.51 -14.50 -25.42
C HIS A 135 -4.41 -15.23 -26.23
N GLY A 136 -3.88 -16.34 -25.71
CA GLY A 136 -2.94 -17.24 -26.41
C GLY A 136 -3.55 -18.62 -26.54
#